data_AF-A0A540N0T8-F1
#
_entry.id   AF-A0A540N0T8-F1
#
_cell.length_a   1.000
_cell.length_b   1.000
_cell.length_c   1.000
_cell.angle_alpha   90.00
_cell.angle_beta   90.00
_cell.angle_gamma   90.00
#
_symmetry.space_group_name_H-M   'P 1'
#
loop_
_entity.id
_entity.type
_entity.pdbx_description
1 polymer ?
#
loop_
_entity_poly.entity_id
_entity_poly.type
_entity_poly.pdbx_seq_one_letter_code
_entity_poly.pdbx_strand_id
1 'polypeptide(L)'
;MEATKTEERRQKAEEDEETKQKISMKMLDVRRWISENTFSLKKVNRLKGMNEKVLTLMCDCLKPVTYGETSFVFRMGDPLDCMMFIIQGTVWTYGSSDNQVGQGVSSMAIKRVGKGYIYGEKLLDWASDCFNELPVSSKHVKSQTKVEAFVLMAKDLETVVSRCKTYWDLHNCNNPEEVAVSTIRRFCRRPQRRPPLSSAEIWDDISRRTL
;
A
#
# COMPACT_ATOMS: atom_id res chain seq x y z
N MET A 1 7.79 36.67 -29.46
CA MET A 1 7.08 35.94 -28.38
C MET A 1 7.21 34.41 -28.48
N GLU A 2 7.90 33.85 -29.50
CA GLU A 2 8.03 32.39 -29.69
C GLU A 2 9.22 31.73 -28.96
N ALA A 3 10.25 32.51 -28.60
CA ALA A 3 11.46 31.98 -27.98
C ALA A 3 11.21 31.38 -26.57
N THR A 4 10.27 31.93 -25.81
CA THR A 4 9.97 31.50 -24.43
C THR A 4 9.23 30.15 -24.38
N LYS A 5 8.35 29.89 -25.35
CA LYS A 5 7.55 28.65 -25.41
C LYS A 5 8.39 27.40 -25.74
N THR A 6 9.53 27.59 -26.39
CA THR A 6 10.43 26.50 -26.79
C THR A 6 11.33 26.10 -25.63
N GLU A 7 11.74 27.04 -24.79
CA GLU A 7 12.59 26.81 -23.62
C GLU A 7 11.83 26.11 -22.48
N GLU A 8 10.58 26.51 -22.22
CA GLU A 8 9.70 25.83 -21.24
C GLU A 8 9.43 24.36 -21.62
N ARG A 9 9.32 24.06 -22.92
CA ARG A 9 9.15 22.69 -23.41
C ARG A 9 10.40 21.83 -23.24
N ARG A 10 11.59 22.44 -23.36
CA ARG A 10 12.86 21.76 -23.13
C ARG A 10 13.08 21.45 -21.65
N GLN A 11 12.85 22.43 -20.77
CA GLN A 11 12.95 22.23 -19.33
C GLN A 11 11.98 21.15 -18.83
N LYS A 12 10.74 21.14 -19.35
CA LYS A 12 9.76 20.12 -18.99
C LYS A 12 10.14 18.71 -19.49
N ALA A 13 10.71 18.61 -20.70
CA ALA A 13 11.16 17.33 -21.23
C ALA A 13 12.38 16.77 -20.47
N GLU A 14 13.25 17.66 -19.96
CA GLU A 14 14.42 17.30 -19.16
C GLU A 14 14.05 16.85 -17.75
N GLU A 15 13.10 17.53 -17.08
CA GLU A 15 12.51 17.04 -15.82
C GLU A 15 11.76 15.71 -16.00
N ASP A 16 11.02 15.54 -17.10
CA ASP A 16 10.32 14.29 -17.40
C ASP A 16 11.30 13.13 -17.66
N GLU A 17 12.48 13.39 -18.22
CA GLU A 17 13.49 12.36 -18.44
C GLU A 17 14.28 12.05 -17.16
N GLU A 18 14.62 13.07 -16.35
CA GLU A 18 15.25 12.86 -15.05
C GLU A 18 14.33 12.06 -14.12
N THR A 19 13.03 12.36 -14.11
CA THR A 19 12.04 11.61 -13.32
C THR A 19 11.90 10.17 -13.83
N LYS A 20 11.85 9.92 -15.15
CA LYS A 20 11.87 8.58 -15.71
C LYS A 20 13.15 7.83 -15.36
N GLN A 21 14.31 8.46 -15.42
CA GLN A 21 15.60 7.85 -15.15
C GLN A 21 15.76 7.56 -13.65
N LYS A 22 15.21 8.42 -12.79
CA LYS A 22 15.12 8.23 -11.33
C LYS A 22 14.13 7.13 -10.95
N ILE A 23 12.99 7.04 -11.63
CA ILE A 23 12.01 5.94 -11.48
C ILE A 23 12.62 4.63 -11.97
N SER A 24 13.28 4.63 -13.13
CA SER A 24 13.96 3.48 -13.71
C SER A 24 15.09 3.00 -12.80
N MET A 25 15.89 3.91 -12.23
CA MET A 25 16.93 3.53 -11.28
C MET A 25 16.36 2.96 -9.99
N LYS A 26 15.29 3.57 -9.44
CA LYS A 26 14.56 2.98 -8.33
C LYS A 26 13.99 1.60 -8.70
N MET A 27 13.50 1.40 -9.92
CA MET A 27 12.96 0.12 -10.41
C MET A 27 14.03 -0.96 -10.56
N LEU A 28 15.24 -0.59 -11.00
CA LEU A 28 16.41 -1.46 -11.02
C LEU A 28 16.86 -1.81 -9.60
N ASP A 29 16.79 -0.86 -8.66
CA ASP A 29 17.04 -1.12 -7.24
C ASP A 29 15.95 -2.00 -6.62
N VAL A 30 14.69 -1.88 -7.06
CA VAL A 30 13.60 -2.80 -6.70
C VAL A 30 13.94 -4.20 -7.17
N ARG A 31 14.25 -4.39 -8.46
CA ARG A 31 14.58 -5.70 -9.03
C ARG A 31 15.84 -6.29 -8.43
N ARG A 32 16.87 -5.47 -8.19
CA ARG A 32 18.12 -5.89 -7.54
C ARG A 32 17.87 -6.26 -6.09
N TRP A 33 17.20 -5.39 -5.32
CA TRP A 33 16.79 -5.68 -3.95
C TRP A 33 15.95 -6.94 -3.91
N ILE A 34 14.99 -7.14 -4.83
CA ILE A 34 14.18 -8.35 -4.94
C ILE A 34 15.05 -9.54 -5.27
N SER A 35 16.00 -9.48 -6.20
CA SER A 35 16.88 -10.62 -6.51
C SER A 35 17.78 -11.00 -5.33
N GLU A 36 18.34 -10.01 -4.65
CA GLU A 36 19.22 -10.17 -3.48
C GLU A 36 18.43 -10.55 -2.22
N ASN A 37 17.18 -10.10 -2.12
CA ASN A 37 16.27 -10.29 -1.00
C ASN A 37 15.08 -11.19 -1.33
N THR A 38 15.11 -11.94 -2.44
CA THR A 38 14.18 -13.04 -2.70
C THR A 38 14.30 -14.03 -1.53
N PHE A 39 15.51 -14.14 -0.98
CA PHE A 39 15.79 -14.83 0.27
C PHE A 39 15.20 -14.13 1.52
N SER A 40 15.14 -12.80 1.58
CA SER A 40 14.51 -12.08 2.70
C SER A 40 12.99 -12.07 2.65
N LEU A 41 12.36 -12.12 1.46
CA LEU A 41 10.94 -12.47 1.34
C LEU A 41 10.71 -13.84 1.95
N LYS A 42 11.54 -14.84 1.62
CA LYS A 42 11.53 -16.18 2.23
C LYS A 42 11.86 -16.22 3.74
N LYS A 43 12.22 -15.11 4.40
CA LYS A 43 12.36 -15.06 5.88
C LYS A 43 11.01 -14.88 6.58
N VAL A 44 10.00 -14.35 5.89
CA VAL A 44 8.63 -14.39 6.43
C VAL A 44 8.15 -15.81 6.26
N ASN A 45 7.83 -16.50 7.35
CA ASN A 45 7.45 -17.91 7.35
C ASN A 45 6.36 -18.23 6.31
N ARG A 46 5.42 -17.31 6.07
CA ARG A 46 4.37 -17.44 5.05
C ARG A 46 4.91 -17.33 3.61
N LEU A 47 5.80 -16.38 3.33
CA LEU A 47 6.38 -16.18 2.00
C LEU A 47 7.40 -17.28 1.63
N LYS A 48 8.02 -17.96 2.62
CA LYS A 48 9.00 -19.03 2.40
C LYS A 48 8.45 -20.21 1.61
N GLY A 49 7.19 -20.58 1.85
CA GLY A 49 6.53 -21.72 1.23
C GLY A 49 5.75 -21.39 -0.05
N MET A 50 5.65 -20.11 -0.41
CA MET A 50 4.86 -19.69 -1.56
C MET A 50 5.53 -20.04 -2.90
N ASN A 51 4.70 -20.32 -3.89
CA ASN A 51 5.15 -20.62 -5.25
C ASN A 51 5.92 -19.43 -5.85
N GLU A 52 7.01 -19.73 -6.58
CA GLU A 52 7.87 -18.72 -7.19
C GLU A 52 7.11 -17.77 -8.11
N LYS A 53 6.15 -18.25 -8.90
CA LYS A 53 5.34 -17.41 -9.79
C LYS A 53 4.52 -16.37 -9.03
N VAL A 54 4.02 -16.75 -7.85
CA VAL A 54 3.25 -15.84 -6.98
C VAL A 54 4.18 -14.75 -6.44
N LEU A 55 5.35 -15.15 -5.94
CA LEU A 55 6.36 -14.20 -5.46
C LEU A 55 6.79 -13.23 -6.56
N THR A 56 7.00 -13.70 -7.79
CA THR A 56 7.31 -12.85 -8.94
C THR A 56 6.21 -11.83 -9.20
N LEU A 57 4.94 -12.24 -9.18
CA LEU A 57 3.83 -11.31 -9.41
C LEU A 57 3.63 -10.30 -8.27
N MET A 58 3.85 -10.71 -7.02
CA MET A 58 3.90 -9.76 -5.88
C MET A 58 5.01 -8.74 -6.09
N CYS A 59 6.18 -9.19 -6.53
CA CYS A 59 7.35 -8.38 -6.81
C CYS A 59 7.08 -7.33 -7.90
N ASP A 60 6.41 -7.73 -8.98
CA ASP A 60 5.99 -6.81 -10.06
C ASP A 60 5.00 -5.74 -9.59
N CYS A 61 4.30 -6.00 -8.47
CA CYS A 61 3.33 -5.08 -7.88
C CYS A 61 3.93 -4.16 -6.81
N LEU A 62 5.19 -4.36 -6.40
CA LEU A 62 5.84 -3.54 -5.37
C LEU A 62 6.07 -2.11 -5.86
N LYS A 63 5.71 -1.13 -5.02
CA LYS A 63 5.89 0.30 -5.30
C LYS A 63 6.91 0.91 -4.35
N PRO A 64 7.92 1.65 -4.85
CA PRO A 64 8.84 2.40 -3.99
C PRO A 64 8.09 3.53 -3.27
N VAL A 65 8.28 3.62 -1.96
CA VAL A 65 7.76 4.70 -1.11
C VAL A 65 8.86 5.23 -0.20
N THR A 66 8.81 6.52 0.06
CA THR A 66 9.69 7.20 1.01
C THR A 66 8.84 7.86 2.08
N TYR A 67 9.10 7.52 3.33
CA TYR A 67 8.49 8.17 4.48
C TYR A 67 9.48 9.17 5.06
N GLY A 68 9.00 10.40 5.27
CA GLY A 68 9.76 11.44 5.96
C GLY A 68 10.03 11.06 7.41
N GLU A 69 10.94 11.77 8.06
CA GLU A 69 11.24 11.55 9.48
C GLU A 69 10.02 11.86 10.37
N THR A 70 9.83 11.08 11.44
CA THR A 70 8.70 11.23 12.40
C THR A 70 7.28 11.09 11.80
N SER A 71 7.15 10.55 10.58
CA SER A 71 5.86 10.34 9.93
C SER A 71 5.21 9.02 10.34
N PHE A 72 3.89 8.99 10.41
CA PHE A 72 3.15 7.76 10.65
C PHE A 72 2.94 7.00 9.35
N VAL A 73 3.30 5.71 9.36
CA VAL A 73 2.93 4.76 8.32
C VAL A 73 1.56 4.17 8.65
N PHE A 74 1.38 3.70 9.89
CA PHE A 74 0.11 3.24 10.43
C PHE A 74 -0.05 3.73 11.86
N ARG A 75 -1.26 4.09 12.26
CA ARG A 75 -1.66 4.16 13.66
C ARG A 75 -2.35 2.86 14.05
N MET A 76 -2.32 2.56 15.35
CA MET A 76 -3.13 1.45 15.87
C MET A 76 -4.61 1.69 15.53
N GLY A 77 -5.27 0.66 14.99
CA GLY A 77 -6.65 0.73 14.50
C GLY A 77 -6.79 1.16 13.03
N ASP A 78 -5.74 1.69 12.39
CA ASP A 78 -5.79 1.98 10.96
C ASP A 78 -5.93 0.66 10.16
N PRO A 79 -6.69 0.64 9.05
CA PRO A 79 -6.74 -0.52 8.17
C PRO A 79 -5.35 -0.78 7.57
N LEU A 80 -4.91 -2.04 7.56
CA LEU A 80 -3.70 -2.46 6.87
C LEU A 80 -3.99 -2.54 5.37
N ASP A 81 -3.91 -1.40 4.70
CA ASP A 81 -4.15 -1.30 3.25
C ASP A 81 -2.90 -1.64 2.40
N CYS A 82 -1.74 -1.81 3.05
CA CYS A 82 -0.51 -2.24 2.42
C CYS A 82 0.41 -3.03 3.36
N MET A 83 1.29 -3.81 2.74
CA MET A 83 2.41 -4.51 3.36
C MET A 83 3.70 -3.78 2.99
N MET A 84 4.50 -3.42 3.99
CA MET A 84 5.71 -2.60 3.83
C MET A 84 6.98 -3.41 4.05
N PHE A 85 7.95 -3.26 3.16
CA PHE A 85 9.27 -3.88 3.19
C PHE A 85 10.33 -2.79 3.37
N ILE A 86 10.98 -2.74 4.52
CA ILE A 86 11.96 -1.68 4.82
C ILE A 86 13.28 -1.98 4.10
N ILE A 87 13.71 -1.08 3.22
CA ILE A 87 14.97 -1.15 2.49
C ILE A 87 16.06 -0.39 3.24
N GLN A 88 15.70 0.78 3.78
CA GLN A 88 16.59 1.65 4.51
C GLN A 88 15.83 2.48 5.55
N GLY A 89 16.52 2.87 6.61
CA GLY A 89 15.98 3.68 7.69
C GLY A 89 15.47 2.85 8.85
N THR A 90 14.87 3.55 9.82
CA THR A 90 14.42 3.01 11.09
C THR A 90 12.99 3.42 11.39
N VAL A 91 12.19 2.49 11.91
CA VAL A 91 10.79 2.66 12.30
C VAL A 91 10.61 2.22 13.74
N TRP A 92 9.78 2.94 14.49
CA TRP A 92 9.24 2.50 15.78
C TRP A 92 7.91 1.80 15.59
N THR A 93 7.79 0.65 16.23
CA THR A 93 6.54 -0.10 16.36
C THR A 93 6.16 -0.15 17.84
N TYR A 94 4.97 0.31 18.20
CA TYR A 94 4.53 0.33 19.60
C TYR A 94 3.01 0.25 19.70
N GLY A 95 2.49 -0.34 20.76
CA GLY A 95 1.05 -0.51 20.98
C GLY A 95 0.79 -1.24 22.28
N SER A 96 -0.48 -1.29 22.69
CA SER A 96 -0.86 -2.07 23.86
C SER A 96 -0.56 -3.54 23.61
N SER A 97 0.19 -4.18 24.50
CA SER A 97 0.39 -5.62 24.40
C SER A 97 -0.91 -6.34 24.77
N ASP A 98 -1.41 -7.24 23.91
CA ASP A 98 -2.49 -8.17 24.25
C ASP A 98 -2.09 -9.19 25.34
N ASN A 99 -0.82 -9.20 25.76
CA ASN A 99 -0.25 -10.29 26.56
C ASN A 99 -0.42 -10.18 28.08
N GLN A 100 -1.23 -9.26 28.62
CA GLN A 100 -1.48 -9.21 30.07
C GLN A 100 -2.94 -8.89 30.40
N VAL A 101 -3.85 -9.77 30.01
CA VAL A 101 -5.12 -9.94 30.74
C VAL A 101 -4.77 -10.58 32.08
N GLY A 102 -4.46 -9.77 33.10
CA GLY A 102 -4.33 -10.29 34.48
C GLY A 102 -3.39 -9.55 35.43
N GLN A 103 -2.47 -8.71 34.97
CA GLN A 103 -1.61 -7.94 35.86
C GLN A 103 -1.56 -6.48 35.41
N GLY A 104 -2.12 -5.61 36.26
CA GLY A 104 -2.28 -4.20 35.97
C GLY A 104 -0.95 -3.47 35.89
N VAL A 105 -0.37 -3.40 34.69
CA VAL A 105 0.16 -2.19 34.04
C VAL A 105 0.21 -2.51 32.54
N SER A 106 -0.58 -1.84 31.70
CA SER A 106 -0.41 -1.93 30.24
C SER A 106 0.92 -1.25 29.88
N SER A 107 1.98 -2.05 29.75
CA SER A 107 3.28 -1.54 29.32
C SER A 107 3.31 -1.49 27.80
N MET A 108 3.38 -0.28 27.25
CA MET A 108 3.47 -0.05 25.80
C MET A 108 4.90 -0.36 25.34
N ALA A 109 5.15 -1.59 24.90
CA ALA A 109 6.48 -1.99 24.42
C ALA A 109 6.82 -1.29 23.09
N ILE A 110 7.87 -0.47 23.09
CA ILE A 110 8.40 0.19 21.89
C ILE A 110 9.52 -0.67 21.30
N LYS A 111 9.37 -1.09 20.05
CA LYS A 111 10.39 -1.83 19.30
C LYS A 111 10.87 -1.02 18.11
N ARG A 112 12.19 -0.91 17.99
CA ARG A 112 12.87 -0.31 16.84
C ARG A 112 13.15 -1.38 15.78
N VAL A 113 12.75 -1.14 14.54
CA VAL A 113 12.94 -2.05 13.40
C VAL A 113 13.52 -1.27 12.22
N GLY A 114 14.24 -1.95 11.32
CA GLY A 114 14.93 -1.30 10.21
C GLY A 114 15.03 -2.21 8.98
N LYS A 115 16.08 -2.01 8.16
CA LYS A 115 16.31 -2.75 6.91
C LYS A 115 16.04 -4.26 7.03
N GLY A 116 15.27 -4.79 6.10
CA GLY A 116 14.88 -6.20 6.04
C GLY A 116 13.67 -6.56 6.90
N TYR A 117 13.14 -5.63 7.70
CA TYR A 117 11.90 -5.85 8.44
C TYR A 117 10.68 -5.61 7.56
N ILE A 118 9.63 -6.39 7.83
CA ILE A 118 8.38 -6.39 7.08
C ILE A 118 7.25 -6.08 8.05
N TYR A 119 6.35 -5.19 7.66
CA TYR A 119 5.14 -4.86 8.42
C TYR A 119 3.90 -5.07 7.55
N GLY A 120 2.78 -5.47 8.17
CA GLY A 120 1.54 -5.76 7.45
C GLY A 120 1.45 -7.18 6.90
N GLU A 121 2.26 -8.10 7.40
CA GLU A 121 2.25 -9.53 6.99
C GLU A 121 0.89 -10.22 7.18
N LYS A 122 0.04 -9.70 8.07
CA LYS A 122 -1.37 -10.13 8.24
C LYS A 122 -2.19 -10.02 6.95
N LEU A 123 -1.77 -9.20 5.98
CA LEU A 123 -2.41 -9.13 4.67
C LEU A 123 -2.30 -10.44 3.88
N LEU A 124 -1.28 -11.25 4.14
CA LEU A 124 -1.15 -12.56 3.50
C LEU A 124 -2.24 -13.52 3.98
N ASP A 125 -2.55 -13.49 5.27
CA ASP A 125 -3.64 -14.30 5.84
C ASP A 125 -5.01 -13.78 5.37
N TRP A 126 -5.21 -12.47 5.35
CA TRP A 126 -6.43 -11.85 4.79
C TRP A 126 -6.66 -12.24 3.32
N ALA A 127 -5.59 -12.31 2.52
CA ALA A 127 -5.67 -12.72 1.12
C ALA A 127 -6.03 -14.21 0.94
N SER A 128 -5.83 -15.03 1.97
CA SER A 128 -6.31 -16.42 2.01
C SER A 128 -7.77 -16.54 2.49
N ASP A 129 -8.30 -15.51 3.17
CA ASP A 129 -9.63 -15.46 3.80
C ASP A 129 -10.64 -14.61 2.99
N CYS A 130 -10.78 -14.92 1.70
CA CYS A 130 -11.82 -14.40 0.79
C CYS A 130 -11.84 -12.89 0.53
N PHE A 131 -10.83 -12.13 0.97
CA PHE A 131 -10.81 -10.65 0.83
C PHE A 131 -12.01 -9.96 1.49
N ASN A 132 -12.40 -10.43 2.69
CA ASN A 132 -13.40 -9.76 3.51
C ASN A 132 -12.85 -8.41 4.04
N GLU A 133 -13.14 -8.06 5.29
CA GLU A 133 -12.64 -6.82 5.89
C GLU A 133 -11.12 -6.82 6.03
N LEU A 134 -10.49 -5.68 5.72
CA LEU A 134 -9.05 -5.53 5.88
C LEU A 134 -8.67 -5.68 7.35
N PRO A 135 -7.56 -6.38 7.65
CA PRO A 135 -7.08 -6.47 9.01
C PRO A 135 -6.68 -5.10 9.51
N VAL A 136 -6.87 -4.85 10.80
CA VAL A 136 -6.46 -3.59 11.43
C VAL A 136 -5.03 -3.68 11.99
N SER A 137 -4.35 -2.55 11.96
CA SER A 137 -3.03 -2.39 12.52
C SER A 137 -3.10 -2.51 14.05
N SER A 138 -2.41 -3.50 14.63
CA SER A 138 -2.38 -3.69 16.09
C SER A 138 -1.35 -2.81 16.80
N LYS A 139 -0.53 -2.07 16.05
CA LYS A 139 0.53 -1.21 16.58
C LYS A 139 0.60 0.09 15.80
N HIS A 140 1.02 1.16 16.45
CA HIS A 140 1.55 2.32 15.75
C HIS A 140 2.86 1.95 15.06
N VAL A 141 3.04 2.49 13.86
CA VAL A 141 4.22 2.37 13.01
C VAL A 141 4.62 3.78 12.62
N LYS A 142 5.67 4.29 13.24
CA LYS A 142 6.15 5.66 13.05
C LYS A 142 7.60 5.64 12.60
N SER A 143 7.93 6.33 11.51
CA SER A 143 9.31 6.45 11.07
C SER A 143 10.11 7.21 12.12
N GLN A 144 11.28 6.68 12.48
CA GLN A 144 12.24 7.38 13.33
C GLN A 144 13.18 8.23 12.49
N THR A 145 13.64 7.71 11.35
CA THR A 145 14.48 8.41 10.37
C THR A 145 13.71 8.57 9.07
N LYS A 146 14.31 9.16 8.03
CA LYS A 146 13.84 8.91 6.66
C LYS A 146 13.85 7.40 6.40
N VAL A 147 12.75 6.86 5.87
CA VAL A 147 12.59 5.43 5.59
C VAL A 147 12.30 5.25 4.10
N GLU A 148 13.06 4.37 3.47
CA GLU A 148 12.82 3.94 2.10
C GLU A 148 12.33 2.50 2.15
N ALA A 149 11.21 2.25 1.50
CA ALA A 149 10.51 0.98 1.57
C ALA A 149 9.84 0.63 0.24
N PHE A 150 9.56 -0.65 0.06
CA PHE A 150 8.56 -1.09 -0.91
C PHE A 150 7.22 -1.31 -0.21
N VAL A 151 6.13 -1.00 -0.91
CA VAL A 151 4.78 -1.34 -0.46
C VAL A 151 4.10 -2.24 -1.48
N LEU A 152 3.43 -3.27 -0.97
CA LEU A 152 2.46 -4.05 -1.73
C LEU A 152 1.07 -3.68 -1.22
N MET A 153 0.26 -3.05 -2.06
CA MET A 153 -1.10 -2.66 -1.66
C MET A 153 -2.01 -3.88 -1.58
N ALA A 154 -2.97 -3.87 -0.66
CA ALA A 154 -3.97 -4.93 -0.52
C ALA A 154 -4.73 -5.22 -1.84
N LYS A 155 -5.07 -4.18 -2.60
CA LYS A 155 -5.71 -4.30 -3.92
C LYS A 155 -4.82 -5.00 -4.97
N ASP A 156 -3.51 -4.76 -4.88
CA ASP A 156 -2.55 -5.34 -5.83
C ASP A 156 -2.34 -6.81 -5.44
N LEU A 157 -2.32 -7.12 -4.14
CA LEU A 157 -2.30 -8.49 -3.62
C LEU A 157 -3.56 -9.29 -4.02
N GLU A 158 -4.76 -8.72 -3.93
CA GLU A 158 -6.00 -9.32 -4.43
C GLU A 158 -5.89 -9.71 -5.91
N THR A 159 -5.29 -8.82 -6.71
CA THR A 159 -5.03 -9.08 -8.13
C THR A 159 -4.06 -10.25 -8.31
N VAL A 160 -2.98 -10.32 -7.52
CA VAL A 160 -2.03 -11.44 -7.56
C VAL A 160 -2.72 -12.77 -7.26
N VAL A 161 -3.49 -12.85 -6.17
CA VAL A 161 -4.20 -14.07 -5.79
C VAL A 161 -5.21 -14.47 -6.87
N SER A 162 -5.95 -13.52 -7.42
CA SER A 162 -6.93 -13.80 -8.48
C SER A 162 -6.28 -14.43 -9.74
N ARG A 163 -5.04 -14.06 -10.05
CA ARG A 163 -4.25 -14.60 -11.17
C ARG A 163 -3.55 -15.91 -10.83
N CYS A 164 -3.37 -16.20 -9.55
CA CYS A 164 -2.62 -17.36 -9.06
C CYS A 164 -3.46 -18.27 -8.15
N LYS A 165 -4.77 -18.36 -8.36
CA LYS A 165 -5.69 -19.15 -7.52
C LYS A 165 -5.20 -20.59 -7.27
N THR A 166 -4.58 -21.22 -8.26
CA THR A 166 -4.05 -22.59 -8.17
C THR A 166 -2.76 -22.72 -7.36
N TYR A 167 -2.09 -21.61 -7.07
CA TYR A 167 -0.80 -21.56 -6.37
C TYR A 167 -0.89 -20.82 -5.03
N TRP A 168 -2.08 -20.33 -4.68
CA TRP A 168 -2.36 -19.65 -3.44
C TRP A 168 -3.23 -20.55 -2.55
N ASP A 169 -2.78 -20.83 -1.35
CA ASP A 169 -3.53 -21.65 -0.39
C ASP A 169 -4.73 -20.85 0.16
N LEU A 170 -5.86 -20.98 -0.53
CA LEU A 170 -7.15 -20.43 -0.13
C LEU A 170 -7.84 -21.46 0.78
N HIS A 171 -7.92 -21.18 2.07
CA HIS A 171 -8.47 -22.14 3.04
C HIS A 171 -9.94 -21.88 3.41
N ASN A 172 -10.52 -20.73 3.04
CA ASN A 172 -11.87 -20.34 3.46
C ASN A 172 -12.79 -19.85 2.32
N CYS A 173 -12.37 -19.86 1.05
CA CYS A 173 -13.18 -19.35 -0.05
C CYS A 173 -14.23 -20.34 -0.57
N ASN A 174 -15.39 -20.34 0.07
CA ASN A 174 -16.52 -21.16 -0.36
C ASN A 174 -17.32 -20.55 -1.54
N ASN A 175 -16.97 -19.37 -2.08
CA ASN A 175 -17.65 -18.80 -3.24
C ASN A 175 -16.71 -18.03 -4.20
N PRO A 176 -16.33 -18.61 -5.36
CA PRO A 176 -15.48 -17.94 -6.35
C PRO A 176 -16.16 -16.76 -7.09
N GLU A 177 -17.49 -16.66 -7.05
CA GLU A 177 -18.26 -15.57 -7.68
C GLU A 177 -18.15 -14.24 -6.93
N GLU A 178 -18.00 -14.25 -5.61
CA GLU A 178 -17.96 -13.02 -4.80
C GLU A 178 -16.67 -12.22 -5.02
N VAL A 179 -15.56 -12.90 -5.34
CA VAL A 179 -14.26 -12.28 -5.71
C VAL A 179 -14.35 -11.56 -7.07
N ALA A 180 -15.13 -12.08 -8.01
CA ALA A 180 -15.39 -11.40 -9.28
C ALA A 180 -16.33 -10.20 -9.07
N VAL A 181 -17.33 -10.36 -8.21
CA VAL A 181 -18.29 -9.29 -7.87
C VAL A 181 -17.65 -8.17 -7.05
N SER A 182 -16.70 -8.43 -6.15
CA SER A 182 -15.97 -7.38 -5.39
C SER A 182 -15.16 -6.47 -6.34
N THR A 183 -14.48 -7.08 -7.31
CA THR A 183 -13.75 -6.39 -8.37
C THR A 183 -14.68 -5.50 -9.19
N ILE A 184 -15.86 -6.01 -9.58
CA ILE A 184 -16.88 -5.26 -10.33
C ILE A 184 -17.51 -4.16 -9.47
N ARG A 185 -17.83 -4.41 -8.21
CA ARG A 185 -18.48 -3.45 -7.29
C ARG A 185 -17.58 -2.25 -7.00
N ARG A 186 -16.26 -2.43 -7.06
CA ARG A 186 -15.27 -1.36 -6.89
C ARG A 186 -15.00 -0.58 -8.19
N PHE A 187 -15.03 -1.24 -9.35
CA PHE A 187 -14.90 -0.61 -10.67
C PHE A 187 -16.17 0.17 -11.09
N CYS A 188 -17.34 -0.26 -10.62
CA CYS A 188 -18.64 0.35 -10.93
C CYS A 188 -19.13 1.37 -9.89
N ARG A 189 -18.32 1.77 -8.89
CA ARG A 189 -18.53 3.07 -8.24
C ARG A 189 -18.18 4.16 -9.27
N ARG A 190 -19.15 4.43 -10.14
CA ARG A 190 -19.25 5.71 -10.85
C ARG A 190 -18.93 6.79 -9.80
N PRO A 191 -18.03 7.75 -10.07
CA PRO A 191 -18.01 8.94 -9.24
C PRO A 191 -19.45 9.44 -9.19
N GLN A 192 -19.99 9.61 -7.99
CA GLN A 192 -21.27 10.29 -7.77
C GLN A 192 -21.12 11.66 -8.41
N ARG A 193 -21.46 11.76 -9.71
CA ARG A 193 -21.80 13.03 -10.32
C ARG A 193 -23.04 13.45 -9.56
N ARG A 194 -22.89 14.49 -8.74
CA ARG A 194 -24.05 15.15 -8.14
C ARG A 194 -25.07 15.34 -9.27
N PRO A 195 -26.35 15.01 -9.05
CA PRO A 195 -27.37 15.31 -10.04
C PRO A 195 -27.27 16.80 -10.39
N PRO A 196 -27.43 17.19 -11.66
CA PRO A 196 -27.43 18.60 -12.03
C PRO A 196 -28.47 19.32 -11.18
N LEU A 197 -28.08 20.46 -10.61
CA LEU A 197 -28.98 21.32 -9.82
C LEU A 197 -30.23 21.60 -10.64
N SER A 198 -31.40 21.51 -10.02
CA SER A 198 -32.65 21.85 -10.70
C SER A 198 -32.65 23.34 -11.06
N SER A 199 -33.43 23.74 -12.07
CA SER A 199 -33.53 25.15 -12.47
C SER A 199 -33.90 26.09 -11.31
N ALA A 200 -34.57 25.59 -10.27
CA ALA A 200 -34.87 26.35 -9.06
C ALA A 200 -33.63 26.62 -8.19
N GLU A 201 -32.70 25.67 -8.11
CA GLU A 201 -31.47 25.79 -7.30
C GLU A 201 -30.41 26.68 -7.98
N ILE A 202 -30.44 26.78 -9.31
CA ILE A 202 -29.55 27.64 -10.10
C ILE A 202 -29.89 29.12 -9.89
N TRP A 203 -31.18 29.48 -9.82
CA TRP A 203 -31.60 30.87 -9.58
C TRP A 203 -31.31 31.34 -8.16
N ASP A 204 -31.33 30.43 -7.18
CA ASP A 204 -31.04 30.73 -5.78
C ASP A 204 -29.53 30.99 -5.54
N ASP A 205 -28.63 30.30 -6.25
CA ASP A 205 -27.17 30.54 -6.18
C ASP A 205 -26.75 31.84 -6.88
N ILE A 206 -27.43 32.23 -7.96
CA ILE A 206 -27.19 33.50 -8.66
C ILE A 206 -27.63 34.69 -7.79
N SER A 207 -28.81 34.59 -7.15
CA SER A 207 -29.37 35.67 -6.33
C SER A 207 -28.56 35.95 -5.06
N ARG A 208 -27.83 34.96 -4.53
CA ARG A 208 -26.97 35.11 -3.34
C ARG A 208 -25.59 35.71 -3.62
N ARG A 209 -25.16 35.81 -4.88
CA ARG A 209 -23.82 36.34 -5.25
C ARG A 209 -23.83 37.80 -5.66
N THR A 210 -24.99 38.44 -5.70
CA THR A 210 -25.17 39.85 -6.12
C THR A 210 -25.63 40.77 -4.98
N LEU A 211 -25.43 40.39 -3.73
CA LEU A 211 -25.54 41.26 -2.55
C LEU A 211 -24.22 41.29 -1.77
#